data_AF-A0A3A9F310-F1
#
_entry.id   AF-A0A3A9F310-F1
#
_cell.length_a   1.000
_cell.length_b   1.000
_cell.length_c   1.000
_cell.angle_alpha   90.00
_cell.angle_beta   90.00
_cell.angle_gamma   90.00
#
_symmetry.space_group_name_H-M   'P 1'
#
loop_
_entity.id
_entity.type
_entity.pdbx_description
1 polymer ?
#
loop_
_entity_poly.entity_id
_entity_poly.type
_entity_poly.pdbx_seq_one_letter_code
_entity_poly.pdbx_strand_id
1 'polypeptide(L)'
;MKKFLAAVLAAGIFLSLPLDASAQEGDSGLPVASDLSENAAPEGETPSLMEEDVLDSLADSDSPGDDSGITANPSPTPGPDATPEPDPAPTPVPGPDPSPAPSPITPGLETTEHPAYITGNKDMANPEGRLTRAEAASMIYSLLESEPIPDPETQIAYSDVKESDWFAEKVLALSQIGALNGYADGTFRPGKNISRAEFVVILSRFFPLDDSADTIFTDVDPESYPWAYRQIAQAADKGWIEGFAGGVFKPDDPVTRAQAIKIINRALGRSPDKAKIDADGKVLLFLDLPYTHWAYYEIMEAALPHSPMTEDADAESWLSYTVPAASRAPGYHSIGGELYKVDSAGHWVRNATDGVLKFDNNGRYTTGNASLDSQLTAFVKANTVSGDSNYNNYRRLHNKVASLPYRAGSYLGKGSEDGQTGWEAAMALDMLKNSKGNCYRYAGLGTMLARKMGYQATGISGKVDIGYGYVLHGWVEIKLDGETLFCDPQQQNRFPKENLYMSQYSQFTKRHYSVKGVQKK
;
A
#
# COMPACT_ATOMS: atom_id res chain seq x y z
N MET A 1 -9.21 -23.81 -24.64
CA MET A 1 -9.33 -25.08 -23.86
C MET A 1 -9.83 -24.87 -22.42
N LYS A 2 -10.58 -23.80 -22.09
CA LYS A 2 -10.91 -23.45 -20.69
C LYS A 2 -12.00 -24.29 -20.00
N LYS A 3 -12.75 -25.16 -20.71
CA LYS A 3 -13.89 -25.94 -20.15
C LYS A 3 -13.63 -27.45 -19.99
N PHE A 4 -12.41 -27.88 -19.62
CA PHE A 4 -12.07 -29.32 -19.48
C PHE A 4 -11.14 -29.69 -18.31
N LEU A 5 -10.96 -28.82 -17.31
CA LEU A 5 -10.08 -29.07 -16.15
C LEU A 5 -10.78 -28.87 -14.79
N ALA A 6 -12.02 -29.35 -14.68
CA ALA A 6 -12.86 -29.21 -13.48
C ALA A 6 -13.54 -30.54 -13.06
N ALA A 7 -12.84 -31.67 -13.20
CA ALA A 7 -13.31 -32.97 -12.72
C ALA A 7 -12.15 -33.88 -12.27
N VAL A 8 -12.34 -34.56 -11.13
CA VAL A 8 -11.42 -35.47 -10.40
C VAL A 8 -10.63 -34.83 -9.25
N LEU A 9 -11.31 -34.66 -8.10
CA LEU A 9 -10.68 -34.64 -6.77
C LEU A 9 -11.70 -34.92 -5.64
N ALA A 10 -12.47 -36.03 -5.76
CA ALA A 10 -13.56 -36.37 -4.84
C ALA A 10 -13.69 -37.90 -4.57
N ALA A 11 -12.63 -38.50 -4.01
CA ALA A 11 -12.65 -39.77 -3.29
C ALA A 11 -11.40 -39.78 -2.37
N GLY A 12 -11.52 -39.96 -1.06
CA GLY A 12 -11.53 -41.29 -0.42
C GLY A 12 -10.07 -41.77 -0.23
N ILE A 13 -9.58 -42.11 0.97
CA ILE A 13 -10.21 -42.86 2.07
C ILE A 13 -9.61 -42.42 3.43
N PHE A 14 -10.45 -42.36 4.48
CA PHE A 14 -9.98 -42.33 5.87
C PHE A 14 -9.53 -43.73 6.30
N LEU A 15 -8.33 -43.87 6.88
CA LEU A 15 -7.93 -45.07 7.62
C LEU A 15 -7.52 -44.68 9.05
N SER A 16 -8.42 -44.92 10.00
CA SER A 16 -8.15 -44.91 11.44
C SER A 16 -7.63 -46.28 11.88
N LEU A 17 -6.74 -46.33 12.89
CA LEU A 17 -6.51 -47.41 13.87
C LEU A 17 -5.48 -46.89 14.93
N PRO A 18 -5.27 -47.52 16.11
CA PRO A 18 -5.40 -46.76 17.36
C PRO A 18 -4.32 -47.03 18.43
N LEU A 19 -4.46 -46.33 19.58
CA LEU A 19 -3.82 -46.59 20.88
C LEU A 19 -2.28 -46.40 20.88
N ASP A 20 -1.61 -46.22 22.03
CA ASP A 20 -1.92 -46.73 23.37
C ASP A 20 -1.78 -45.71 24.51
N ALA A 21 -2.25 -46.08 25.71
CA ALA A 21 -2.27 -45.24 26.90
C ALA A 21 -1.48 -45.85 28.07
N SER A 22 -0.83 -45.01 28.86
CA SER A 22 -0.35 -45.36 30.21
C SER A 22 -0.37 -44.11 31.08
N ALA A 23 -0.77 -44.28 32.34
CA ALA A 23 -0.94 -43.19 33.30
C ALA A 23 -0.15 -43.48 34.57
N GLN A 24 0.20 -42.43 35.34
CA GLN A 24 -0.29 -42.34 36.71
C GLN A 24 -0.17 -40.93 37.31
N GLU A 25 -1.29 -40.49 37.88
CA GLU A 25 -1.50 -39.84 39.19
C GLU A 25 -0.41 -38.95 39.83
N GLY A 26 -0.86 -37.80 40.35
CA GLY A 26 -0.08 -36.85 41.16
C GLY A 26 -0.96 -35.74 41.75
N ASP A 27 -1.91 -36.11 42.60
CA ASP A 27 -2.83 -35.17 43.27
C ASP A 27 -2.15 -34.36 44.40
N SER A 28 -2.44 -33.06 44.47
CA SER A 28 -2.56 -32.33 45.74
C SER A 28 -3.05 -30.87 45.60
N GLY A 29 -4.14 -30.52 46.31
CA GLY A 29 -4.18 -29.29 47.11
C GLY A 29 -4.68 -27.96 46.50
N LEU A 30 -5.99 -27.71 46.63
CA LEU A 30 -6.61 -26.36 46.71
C LEU A 30 -6.21 -25.65 48.04
N PRO A 31 -6.27 -24.30 48.20
CA PRO A 31 -7.40 -23.39 47.91
C PRO A 31 -7.03 -22.13 47.07
N VAL A 32 -7.92 -21.54 46.26
CA VAL A 32 -9.17 -20.80 46.59
C VAL A 32 -8.96 -19.60 47.53
N ALA A 33 -9.04 -18.40 46.96
CA ALA A 33 -9.39 -17.16 47.64
C ALA A 33 -10.31 -16.36 46.71
N SER A 34 -11.30 -15.66 47.25
CA SER A 34 -12.41 -15.09 46.47
C SER A 34 -12.79 -13.68 46.91
N ASP A 35 -13.37 -12.95 45.96
CA ASP A 35 -14.33 -11.84 46.16
C ASP A 35 -13.78 -10.43 46.50
N LEU A 36 -14.72 -9.48 46.50
CA LEU A 36 -14.64 -8.02 46.74
C LEU A 36 -14.47 -7.11 45.51
N SER A 37 -15.55 -7.11 44.72
CA SER A 37 -16.44 -5.95 44.49
C SER A 37 -15.93 -4.66 43.82
N GLU A 38 -16.63 -4.31 42.74
CA GLU A 38 -17.21 -2.99 42.43
C GLU A 38 -16.49 -1.70 42.89
N ASN A 39 -16.18 -0.85 41.89
CA ASN A 39 -16.85 0.46 41.86
C ASN A 39 -16.91 1.03 40.43
N ALA A 40 -18.05 1.65 40.09
CA ALA A 40 -18.24 2.36 38.83
C ALA A 40 -18.50 3.85 39.12
N ALA A 41 -17.81 4.74 38.40
CA ALA A 41 -17.96 6.18 38.49
C ALA A 41 -17.75 6.80 37.09
N PRO A 42 -18.35 7.97 36.78
CA PRO A 42 -19.03 8.10 35.49
C PRO A 42 -18.37 9.07 34.49
N GLU A 43 -19.03 9.20 33.34
CA GLU A 43 -18.77 10.20 32.30
C GLU A 43 -18.88 11.65 32.85
N GLY A 44 -18.10 12.57 32.27
CA GLY A 44 -18.02 13.96 32.77
C GLY A 44 -17.32 14.95 31.83
N GLU A 45 -18.08 15.44 30.86
CA GLU A 45 -18.02 16.77 30.22
C GLU A 45 -16.76 17.24 29.44
N THR A 46 -17.04 18.02 28.38
CA THR A 46 -16.08 18.68 27.49
C THR A 46 -15.70 20.08 28.00
N PRO A 47 -14.42 20.50 27.93
CA PRO A 47 -14.05 21.91 28.07
C PRO A 47 -14.39 22.68 26.79
N SER A 48 -15.14 23.79 26.92
CA SER A 48 -15.36 24.75 25.82
C SER A 48 -14.10 25.60 25.59
N LEU A 49 -13.88 26.01 24.34
CA LEU A 49 -12.95 27.10 24.01
C LEU A 49 -13.68 28.44 24.15
N MET A 50 -13.09 29.38 24.89
CA MET A 50 -13.30 30.82 24.72
C MET A 50 -12.01 31.56 25.02
N GLU A 51 -11.79 32.67 24.31
CA GLU A 51 -10.64 33.57 24.46
C GLU A 51 -10.87 34.58 25.59
N GLU A 52 -9.80 35.18 26.12
CA GLU A 52 -9.75 36.64 26.33
C GLU A 52 -8.30 37.15 26.43
N ASP A 53 -8.12 38.43 26.14
CA ASP A 53 -6.82 39.09 26.00
C ASP A 53 -6.14 39.45 27.33
N VAL A 54 -4.80 39.50 27.32
CA VAL A 54 -4.03 40.44 28.16
C VAL A 54 -2.93 41.07 27.30
N LEU A 55 -2.96 42.40 27.17
CA LEU A 55 -2.06 43.17 26.31
C LEU A 55 -1.54 44.40 27.06
N ASP A 56 -0.32 44.31 27.60
CA ASP A 56 0.47 45.44 28.13
C ASP A 56 1.95 44.99 28.10
N SER A 57 2.74 45.36 27.08
CA SER A 57 3.50 46.61 26.92
C SER A 57 4.82 46.68 27.71
N LEU A 58 5.87 47.09 27.01
CA LEU A 58 6.93 48.01 27.43
C LEU A 58 7.80 48.31 26.19
N ALA A 59 8.26 49.55 26.05
CA ALA A 59 8.92 50.06 24.85
C ALA A 59 10.25 50.77 25.15
N ASP A 60 10.95 51.12 24.07
CA ASP A 60 11.98 52.15 23.92
C ASP A 60 13.35 52.02 24.65
N SER A 61 14.40 51.95 23.83
CA SER A 61 15.57 52.84 23.96
C SER A 61 16.28 53.01 22.60
N ASP A 62 16.94 54.15 22.40
CA ASP A 62 17.22 54.76 21.08
C ASP A 62 18.50 54.31 20.31
N SER A 63 18.55 54.76 19.05
CA SER A 63 19.69 54.85 18.10
C SER A 63 20.74 55.93 18.50
N PRO A 64 21.82 56.31 17.74
CA PRO A 64 22.20 56.10 16.32
C PRO A 64 23.70 55.71 16.11
N GLY A 65 24.39 55.79 14.94
CA GLY A 65 24.10 56.31 13.58
C GLY A 65 25.28 56.14 12.57
N ASP A 66 25.22 56.82 11.40
CA ASP A 66 26.16 56.87 10.23
C ASP A 66 26.42 55.55 9.45
N ASP A 67 26.84 55.49 8.17
CA ASP A 67 26.75 56.29 6.90
C ASP A 67 27.54 55.49 5.80
N SER A 68 27.41 55.53 4.45
CA SER A 68 26.58 56.15 3.38
C SER A 68 26.34 55.08 2.26
N GLY A 69 25.69 55.28 1.10
CA GLY A 69 24.97 56.40 0.47
C GLY A 69 25.13 56.42 -1.08
N ILE A 70 24.24 57.12 -1.82
CA ILE A 70 24.24 57.42 -3.29
C ILE A 70 24.13 56.17 -4.24
N THR A 71 23.38 56.09 -5.37
CA THR A 71 22.82 57.09 -6.32
C THR A 71 21.43 56.75 -6.95
N ALA A 72 20.59 57.78 -7.10
CA ALA A 72 19.72 58.16 -8.25
C ALA A 72 18.62 57.22 -8.87
N ASN A 73 17.49 57.87 -9.22
CA ASN A 73 16.33 57.43 -10.04
C ASN A 73 16.45 58.07 -11.48
N PRO A 74 15.62 57.82 -12.54
CA PRO A 74 14.13 57.80 -12.55
C PRO A 74 13.41 56.79 -13.52
N SER A 75 12.08 56.74 -13.45
CA SER A 75 11.17 56.08 -14.42
C SER A 75 10.84 56.96 -15.66
N PRO A 76 10.25 56.41 -16.74
CA PRO A 76 9.00 57.02 -17.26
C PRO A 76 7.97 56.12 -18.01
N THR A 77 6.68 56.47 -17.84
CA THR A 77 5.52 56.36 -18.79
C THR A 77 4.90 54.99 -19.21
N PRO A 78 3.58 54.96 -19.57
CA PRO A 78 2.80 53.74 -19.84
C PRO A 78 2.63 53.38 -21.35
N GLY A 79 2.11 52.17 -21.62
CA GLY A 79 1.70 51.67 -22.94
C GLY A 79 0.18 51.73 -23.21
N PRO A 80 -0.27 51.40 -24.43
CA PRO A 80 -1.64 51.65 -24.94
C PRO A 80 -2.67 50.53 -24.64
N ASP A 81 -3.93 50.82 -25.00
CA ASP A 81 -5.11 49.95 -24.87
C ASP A 81 -4.94 48.52 -25.39
N ALA A 82 -5.59 47.57 -24.70
CA ALA A 82 -5.71 46.18 -25.11
C ALA A 82 -6.97 45.96 -25.95
N THR A 83 -6.80 45.77 -27.27
CA THR A 83 -7.81 45.13 -28.11
C THR A 83 -8.00 43.67 -27.66
N PRO A 84 -9.23 43.12 -27.57
CA PRO A 84 -9.42 41.72 -27.21
C PRO A 84 -8.77 40.77 -28.22
N GLU A 85 -8.09 39.73 -27.74
CA GLU A 85 -7.83 38.55 -28.56
C GLU A 85 -9.15 37.82 -28.87
N PRO A 86 -9.32 37.22 -30.06
CA PRO A 86 -10.44 36.34 -30.33
C PRO A 86 -10.29 35.03 -29.54
N ASP A 87 -11.39 34.51 -28.99
CA ASP A 87 -11.39 33.23 -28.30
C ASP A 87 -10.85 32.09 -29.20
N PRO A 88 -10.07 31.14 -28.65
CA PRO A 88 -9.60 29.99 -29.41
C PRO A 88 -10.77 29.08 -29.81
N ALA A 89 -10.80 28.69 -31.08
CA ALA A 89 -11.76 27.70 -31.57
C ALA A 89 -11.57 26.33 -30.88
N PRO A 90 -12.64 25.54 -30.69
CA PRO A 90 -12.60 24.28 -29.92
C PRO A 90 -11.73 23.20 -30.59
N THR A 91 -11.36 22.17 -29.80
CA THR A 91 -10.39 21.12 -30.19
C THR A 91 -11.01 19.74 -30.45
N PRO A 92 -11.26 19.37 -31.72
CA PRO A 92 -11.51 17.99 -32.17
C PRO A 92 -10.22 17.33 -32.74
N VAL A 93 -9.90 16.03 -32.63
CA VAL A 93 -10.46 14.84 -31.93
C VAL A 93 -9.29 13.87 -31.61
N PRO A 94 -9.33 13.06 -30.53
CA PRO A 94 -8.38 11.96 -30.31
C PRO A 94 -8.97 10.54 -30.55
N GLY A 95 -9.65 10.31 -31.69
CA GLY A 95 -10.23 9.00 -32.05
C GLY A 95 -9.19 7.98 -32.60
N PRO A 96 -9.53 6.67 -32.71
CA PRO A 96 -10.88 6.07 -32.65
C PRO A 96 -11.15 5.29 -31.33
N ASP A 97 -12.39 4.89 -31.02
CA ASP A 97 -13.35 4.32 -31.97
C ASP A 97 -14.83 4.41 -31.61
N PRO A 98 -15.67 4.80 -32.60
CA PRO A 98 -16.62 3.90 -33.27
C PRO A 98 -16.61 4.11 -34.81
N SER A 99 -17.30 3.30 -35.64
CA SER A 99 -18.42 2.38 -35.40
C SER A 99 -18.28 1.09 -36.24
N PRO A 100 -19.13 0.06 -36.07
CA PRO A 100 -18.72 -1.33 -36.26
C PRO A 100 -18.80 -1.87 -37.70
N ALA A 101 -18.02 -2.92 -37.95
CA ALA A 101 -18.30 -3.91 -39.01
C ALA A 101 -19.50 -4.79 -38.61
N PRO A 102 -20.25 -5.39 -39.55
CA PRO A 102 -21.40 -6.24 -39.24
C PRO A 102 -20.98 -7.45 -38.39
N SER A 103 -21.66 -7.65 -37.26
CA SER A 103 -21.19 -8.52 -36.18
C SER A 103 -21.14 -10.02 -36.56
N PRO A 104 -19.99 -10.70 -36.43
CA PRO A 104 -19.99 -12.08 -35.94
C PRO A 104 -20.56 -12.12 -34.51
N ILE A 105 -20.89 -13.29 -33.99
CA ILE A 105 -21.48 -13.43 -32.65
C ILE A 105 -20.45 -13.02 -31.58
N THR A 106 -20.58 -11.82 -31.03
CA THR A 106 -19.78 -11.34 -29.89
C THR A 106 -20.02 -12.25 -28.68
N PRO A 107 -18.97 -12.84 -28.06
CA PRO A 107 -19.12 -13.53 -26.78
C PRO A 107 -19.62 -12.57 -25.69
N GLY A 108 -20.43 -13.06 -24.75
CA GLY A 108 -20.86 -12.28 -23.60
C GLY A 108 -19.72 -12.03 -22.61
N LEU A 109 -20.03 -11.22 -21.60
CA LEU A 109 -19.20 -11.09 -20.40
C LEU A 109 -19.75 -11.98 -19.30
N GLU A 110 -18.86 -12.67 -18.60
CA GLU A 110 -19.18 -13.58 -17.51
C GLU A 110 -19.85 -12.82 -16.35
N THR A 111 -21.04 -13.29 -15.99
CA THR A 111 -21.99 -12.66 -15.07
C THR A 111 -22.63 -13.68 -14.11
N THR A 112 -22.14 -14.93 -14.09
CA THR A 112 -22.70 -16.02 -13.26
C THR A 112 -21.72 -16.57 -12.23
N GLU A 113 -20.46 -16.76 -12.61
CA GLU A 113 -19.34 -16.96 -11.67
C GLU A 113 -18.55 -15.65 -11.59
N HIS A 114 -17.95 -15.33 -10.43
CA HIS A 114 -17.22 -14.07 -10.23
C HIS A 114 -15.70 -14.31 -10.14
N PRO A 115 -15.02 -14.56 -11.28
CA PRO A 115 -13.57 -14.62 -11.31
C PRO A 115 -12.97 -13.24 -11.04
N ALA A 116 -11.73 -13.24 -10.55
CA ALA A 116 -10.92 -12.03 -10.47
C ALA A 116 -10.49 -11.60 -11.88
N TYR A 117 -10.98 -10.45 -12.33
CA TYR A 117 -10.57 -9.83 -13.60
C TYR A 117 -9.41 -8.84 -13.44
N ILE A 118 -8.94 -8.63 -12.20
CA ILE A 118 -7.66 -7.98 -11.91
C ILE A 118 -6.79 -8.81 -10.96
N THR A 119 -5.47 -8.77 -11.20
CA THR A 119 -4.44 -9.37 -10.34
C THR A 119 -3.38 -8.36 -9.86
N GLY A 120 -3.49 -7.10 -10.29
CA GLY A 120 -2.55 -6.02 -9.96
C GLY A 120 -1.18 -6.20 -10.61
N ASN A 121 -0.18 -5.47 -10.11
CA ASN A 121 1.21 -5.54 -10.56
C ASN A 121 2.15 -5.66 -9.35
N LYS A 122 2.66 -6.88 -9.10
CA LYS A 122 3.58 -7.18 -7.97
C LYS A 122 3.05 -6.71 -6.61
N ASP A 123 1.81 -7.10 -6.32
CA ASP A 123 1.06 -6.77 -5.09
C ASP A 123 0.66 -5.28 -4.96
N MET A 124 0.43 -4.61 -6.10
CA MET A 124 -0.08 -3.23 -6.19
C MET A 124 -1.34 -3.18 -7.05
N ALA A 125 -2.38 -2.49 -6.58
CA ALA A 125 -3.64 -2.25 -7.29
C ALA A 125 -3.54 -1.11 -8.31
N ASN A 126 -2.71 -0.10 -8.02
CA ASN A 126 -2.58 1.17 -8.73
C ASN A 126 -3.94 1.90 -8.95
N PRO A 127 -4.73 2.17 -7.89
CA PRO A 127 -6.13 2.61 -8.01
C PRO A 127 -6.30 3.93 -8.77
N GLU A 128 -5.50 4.94 -8.44
CA GLU A 128 -5.52 6.25 -9.10
C GLU A 128 -4.61 6.32 -10.35
N GLY A 129 -4.03 5.18 -10.75
CA GLY A 129 -3.31 5.05 -12.00
C GLY A 129 -4.26 5.21 -13.18
N ARG A 130 -3.89 6.04 -14.16
CA ARG A 130 -4.59 6.16 -15.45
C ARG A 130 -4.40 4.84 -16.22
N LEU A 131 -5.49 4.24 -16.70
CA LEU A 131 -5.38 3.01 -17.47
C LEU A 131 -4.83 3.27 -18.87
N THR A 132 -3.90 2.43 -19.30
CA THR A 132 -3.52 2.33 -20.71
C THR A 132 -4.54 1.51 -21.51
N ARG A 133 -4.61 1.72 -22.83
CA ARG A 133 -5.48 0.94 -23.73
C ARG A 133 -5.20 -0.58 -23.66
N ALA A 134 -3.95 -0.98 -23.42
CA ALA A 134 -3.58 -2.38 -23.20
C ALA A 134 -4.13 -2.95 -21.87
N GLU A 135 -4.12 -2.18 -20.78
CA GLU A 135 -4.67 -2.63 -19.50
C GLU A 135 -6.21 -2.71 -19.53
N ALA A 136 -6.88 -1.74 -20.16
CA ALA A 136 -8.33 -1.78 -20.36
C ALA A 136 -8.74 -2.98 -21.22
N ALA A 137 -8.04 -3.23 -22.34
CA ALA A 137 -8.22 -4.45 -23.14
C ALA A 137 -8.03 -5.72 -22.30
N SER A 138 -7.00 -5.78 -21.45
CA SER A 138 -6.74 -6.95 -20.61
C SER A 138 -7.78 -7.17 -19.51
N MET A 139 -8.43 -6.12 -19.00
CA MET A 139 -9.50 -6.24 -18.00
C MET A 139 -10.77 -6.79 -18.65
N ILE A 140 -11.17 -6.26 -19.81
CA ILE A 140 -12.36 -6.72 -20.55
C ILE A 140 -12.16 -8.13 -21.11
N TYR A 141 -10.98 -8.46 -21.64
CA TYR A 141 -10.66 -9.81 -22.13
C TYR A 141 -10.71 -10.87 -21.01
N SER A 142 -10.33 -10.51 -19.78
CA SER A 142 -10.42 -11.41 -18.62
C SER A 142 -11.87 -11.76 -18.21
N LEU A 143 -12.86 -11.07 -18.77
CA LEU A 143 -14.29 -11.24 -18.48
C LEU A 143 -15.06 -11.94 -19.60
N LEU A 144 -14.44 -12.34 -20.72
CA LEU A 144 -15.16 -13.03 -21.80
C LEU A 144 -15.57 -14.45 -21.37
N GLU A 145 -16.85 -14.80 -21.55
CA GLU A 145 -17.41 -16.15 -21.27
C GLU A 145 -16.70 -17.30 -22.03
N SER A 146 -16.08 -16.95 -23.16
CA SER A 146 -15.33 -17.86 -24.02
C SER A 146 -14.28 -17.10 -24.82
N GLU A 147 -13.23 -17.82 -25.23
CA GLU A 147 -12.26 -17.27 -26.20
C GLU A 147 -12.97 -16.93 -27.50
N PRO A 148 -12.76 -15.73 -28.07
CA PRO A 148 -13.14 -15.44 -29.44
C PRO A 148 -12.60 -16.50 -30.40
N ILE A 149 -13.45 -17.00 -31.28
CA ILE A 149 -13.03 -17.84 -32.40
C ILE A 149 -12.51 -16.87 -33.48
N PRO A 150 -11.21 -16.89 -33.83
CA PRO A 150 -10.70 -15.99 -34.86
C PRO A 150 -11.35 -16.33 -36.20
N ASP A 151 -11.98 -15.34 -36.84
CA ASP A 151 -12.38 -15.46 -38.23
C ASP A 151 -11.10 -15.51 -39.10
N PRO A 152 -10.87 -16.59 -39.88
CA PRO A 152 -9.69 -16.72 -40.72
C PRO A 152 -9.63 -15.71 -41.87
N GLU A 153 -10.75 -15.07 -42.24
CA GLU A 153 -10.77 -13.99 -43.24
C GLU A 153 -10.42 -12.62 -42.63
N THR A 154 -10.65 -12.42 -41.32
CA THR A 154 -10.39 -11.16 -40.59
C THR A 154 -9.01 -11.16 -39.91
N GLN A 155 -7.95 -11.01 -40.71
CA GLN A 155 -6.59 -10.79 -40.19
C GLN A 155 -6.39 -9.35 -39.69
N ILE A 156 -6.61 -9.13 -38.39
CA ILE A 156 -6.25 -7.88 -37.71
C ILE A 156 -4.80 -7.96 -37.23
N ALA A 157 -4.02 -6.92 -37.54
CA ALA A 157 -2.67 -6.72 -37.04
C ALA A 157 -2.42 -5.21 -36.83
N TYR A 158 -1.58 -4.87 -35.85
CA TYR A 158 -1.20 -3.48 -35.55
C TYR A 158 0.33 -3.36 -35.55
N SER A 159 0.85 -2.30 -36.17
CA SER A 159 2.29 -2.07 -36.35
C SER A 159 3.09 -1.89 -35.06
N ASP A 160 2.40 -1.61 -33.94
CA ASP A 160 2.93 -1.40 -32.59
C ASP A 160 2.49 -2.48 -31.57
N VAL A 161 1.94 -3.61 -32.04
CA VAL A 161 1.58 -4.77 -31.22
C VAL A 161 2.34 -6.00 -31.74
N LYS A 162 3.25 -6.56 -30.92
CA LYS A 162 4.02 -7.76 -31.27
C LYS A 162 3.43 -8.97 -30.55
N GLU A 163 3.51 -10.14 -31.17
CA GLU A 163 3.09 -11.42 -30.58
C GLU A 163 3.71 -11.69 -29.19
N SER A 164 4.92 -11.17 -28.94
CA SER A 164 5.62 -11.26 -27.65
C SER A 164 5.07 -10.34 -26.53
N ASP A 165 4.20 -9.40 -26.85
CA ASP A 165 3.72 -8.40 -25.88
C ASP A 165 2.57 -8.99 -25.04
N TRP A 166 2.60 -8.77 -23.72
CA TRP A 166 1.68 -9.41 -22.76
C TRP A 166 0.18 -9.15 -23.02
N PHE A 167 -0.13 -8.08 -23.75
CA PHE A 167 -1.48 -7.67 -24.16
C PHE A 167 -1.88 -8.16 -25.56
N ALA A 168 -0.97 -8.71 -26.38
CA ALA A 168 -1.18 -8.89 -27.82
C ALA A 168 -2.38 -9.79 -28.15
N GLU A 169 -2.39 -11.02 -27.61
CA GLU A 169 -3.53 -11.95 -27.62
C GLU A 169 -4.87 -11.24 -27.32
N LYS A 170 -4.89 -10.42 -26.27
CA LYS A 170 -6.08 -9.81 -25.67
C LYS A 170 -6.62 -8.68 -26.53
N VAL A 171 -5.71 -7.85 -27.04
CA VAL A 171 -5.99 -6.79 -28.00
C VAL A 171 -6.51 -7.37 -29.31
N LEU A 172 -5.81 -8.37 -29.87
CA LEU A 172 -6.19 -8.95 -31.16
C LEU A 172 -7.53 -9.69 -31.09
N ALA A 173 -7.77 -10.48 -30.03
CA ALA A 173 -9.03 -11.21 -29.84
C ALA A 173 -10.23 -10.26 -29.63
N LEU A 174 -10.07 -9.18 -28.85
CA LEU A 174 -11.11 -8.16 -28.68
C LEU A 174 -11.35 -7.33 -29.95
N SER A 175 -10.32 -7.10 -30.78
CA SER A 175 -10.50 -6.47 -32.08
C SER A 175 -11.20 -7.38 -33.09
N GLN A 176 -10.94 -8.69 -33.07
CA GLN A 176 -11.59 -9.66 -33.98
C GLN A 176 -13.12 -9.73 -33.78
N ILE A 177 -13.61 -9.45 -32.57
CA ILE A 177 -15.06 -9.35 -32.26
C ILE A 177 -15.61 -7.92 -32.37
N GLY A 178 -14.83 -6.96 -32.89
CA GLY A 178 -15.23 -5.55 -33.04
C GLY A 178 -15.38 -4.76 -31.73
N ALA A 179 -15.01 -5.34 -30.58
CA ALA A 179 -15.05 -4.65 -29.30
C ALA A 179 -13.97 -3.56 -29.20
N LEU A 180 -12.79 -3.81 -29.79
CA LEU A 180 -11.71 -2.84 -29.95
C LEU A 180 -11.46 -2.50 -31.42
N ASN A 181 -10.88 -1.32 -31.65
CA ASN A 181 -10.34 -0.91 -32.95
C ASN A 181 -9.02 -0.15 -32.77
N GLY A 182 -8.19 -0.21 -33.80
CA GLY A 182 -6.95 0.55 -33.92
C GLY A 182 -7.15 1.87 -34.66
N TYR A 183 -6.13 2.71 -34.62
CA TYR A 183 -6.04 4.01 -35.28
C TYR A 183 -5.87 3.85 -36.80
N ALA A 184 -6.32 4.85 -37.56
CA ALA A 184 -6.29 4.84 -39.03
C ALA A 184 -4.87 4.82 -39.65
N ASP A 185 -3.83 4.94 -38.83
CA ASP A 185 -2.42 4.76 -39.20
C ASP A 185 -1.91 3.31 -39.05
N GLY A 186 -2.77 2.38 -38.62
CA GLY A 186 -2.40 0.99 -38.38
C GLY A 186 -1.72 0.74 -37.02
N THR A 187 -1.91 1.62 -36.04
CA THR A 187 -1.47 1.44 -34.64
C THR A 187 -2.63 1.10 -33.70
N PHE A 188 -2.37 0.41 -32.58
CA PHE A 188 -3.32 0.27 -31.48
C PHE A 188 -3.06 1.27 -30.34
N ARG A 189 -1.82 1.77 -30.26
CA ARG A 189 -1.28 2.66 -29.23
C ARG A 189 -1.46 2.07 -27.81
N PRO A 190 -0.92 0.86 -27.55
CA PRO A 190 -1.19 0.11 -26.31
C PRO A 190 -0.86 0.89 -25.04
N GLY A 191 0.20 1.71 -25.06
CA GLY A 191 0.61 2.57 -23.94
C GLY A 191 -0.04 3.96 -23.88
N LYS A 192 -0.97 4.30 -24.79
CA LYS A 192 -1.78 5.52 -24.64
C LYS A 192 -2.77 5.30 -23.49
N ASN A 193 -2.91 6.30 -22.62
CA ASN A 193 -4.01 6.29 -21.65
C ASN A 193 -5.35 6.33 -22.39
N ILE A 194 -6.31 5.55 -21.91
CA ILE A 194 -7.67 5.49 -22.47
C ILE A 194 -8.56 6.56 -21.81
N SER A 195 -9.33 7.29 -22.62
CA SER A 195 -10.29 8.27 -22.09
C SER A 195 -11.53 7.59 -21.49
N ARG A 196 -12.27 8.32 -20.65
CA ARG A 196 -13.53 7.85 -20.06
C ARG A 196 -14.58 7.55 -21.13
N ALA A 197 -14.64 8.35 -22.20
CA ALA A 197 -15.51 8.08 -23.35
C ALA A 197 -15.06 6.86 -24.15
N GLU A 198 -13.76 6.73 -24.48
CA GLU A 198 -13.22 5.52 -25.15
C GLU A 198 -13.59 4.25 -24.36
N PHE A 199 -13.39 4.27 -23.04
CA PHE A 199 -13.65 3.12 -22.16
C PHE A 199 -15.13 2.72 -22.12
N VAL A 200 -16.04 3.68 -21.93
CA VAL A 200 -17.50 3.40 -21.90
C VAL A 200 -18.01 2.91 -23.25
N VAL A 201 -17.55 3.49 -24.37
CA VAL A 201 -17.93 3.07 -25.74
C VAL A 201 -17.44 1.67 -26.10
N ILE A 202 -16.34 1.19 -25.50
CA ILE A 202 -15.88 -0.20 -25.66
C ILE A 202 -16.74 -1.13 -24.82
N LEU A 203 -16.96 -0.80 -23.53
CA LEU A 203 -17.72 -1.64 -22.62
C LEU A 203 -19.18 -1.81 -23.07
N SER A 204 -19.83 -0.76 -23.59
CA SER A 204 -21.22 -0.80 -24.05
C SER A 204 -21.46 -1.78 -25.21
N ARG A 205 -20.43 -2.21 -25.96
CA ARG A 205 -20.56 -3.14 -27.10
C ARG A 205 -20.93 -4.56 -26.70
N PHE A 206 -20.77 -4.90 -25.42
CA PHE A 206 -21.12 -6.21 -24.86
C PHE A 206 -22.58 -6.29 -24.38
N PHE A 207 -23.34 -5.19 -24.50
CA PHE A 207 -24.69 -5.06 -23.99
C PHE A 207 -25.64 -4.55 -25.08
N PRO A 208 -26.96 -4.83 -24.99
CA PRO A 208 -27.94 -4.20 -25.87
C PRO A 208 -27.94 -2.68 -25.68
N LEU A 209 -27.99 -1.95 -26.79
CA LEU A 209 -28.09 -0.49 -26.84
C LEU A 209 -29.58 -0.11 -27.01
N ASP A 210 -30.12 0.68 -26.08
CA ASP A 210 -31.52 1.10 -26.09
C ASP A 210 -31.65 2.54 -26.65
N ASP A 211 -32.40 2.71 -27.74
CA ASP A 211 -32.43 3.94 -28.57
C ASP A 211 -33.02 5.21 -27.88
N SER A 212 -33.43 5.14 -26.60
CA SER A 212 -34.24 6.17 -25.94
C SER A 212 -33.56 6.98 -24.82
N ALA A 213 -32.24 6.83 -24.61
CA ALA A 213 -31.53 7.55 -23.56
C ALA A 213 -30.87 8.85 -24.07
N ASP A 214 -31.19 9.98 -23.44
CA ASP A 214 -30.42 11.23 -23.52
C ASP A 214 -29.46 11.35 -22.33
N THR A 215 -28.34 12.05 -22.50
CA THR A 215 -27.33 12.20 -21.45
C THR A 215 -27.68 13.30 -20.44
N ILE A 216 -27.42 13.03 -19.16
CA ILE A 216 -27.52 14.02 -18.08
C ILE A 216 -26.30 14.94 -17.97
N PHE A 217 -25.26 14.72 -18.79
CA PHE A 217 -23.96 15.39 -18.64
C PHE A 217 -23.80 16.60 -19.57
N THR A 218 -23.52 17.77 -18.99
CA THR A 218 -23.48 19.05 -19.72
C THR A 218 -22.25 19.26 -20.60
N ASP A 219 -21.25 18.38 -20.51
CA ASP A 219 -20.01 18.37 -21.29
C ASP A 219 -19.95 17.23 -22.33
N VAL A 220 -21.09 16.59 -22.61
CA VAL A 220 -21.24 15.54 -23.62
C VAL A 220 -22.43 15.89 -24.53
N ASP A 221 -22.19 16.75 -25.51
CA ASP A 221 -23.19 17.09 -26.53
C ASP A 221 -23.08 16.17 -27.77
N PRO A 222 -24.14 16.03 -28.59
CA PRO A 222 -24.15 15.11 -29.73
C PRO A 222 -23.42 15.66 -30.97
N GLU A 223 -22.94 16.90 -30.97
CA GLU A 223 -22.22 17.54 -32.09
C GLU A 223 -20.69 17.39 -31.91
N SER A 224 -20.19 17.54 -30.68
CA SER A 224 -18.80 17.28 -30.29
C SER A 224 -18.51 15.80 -30.07
N TYR A 225 -19.47 15.05 -29.50
CA TYR A 225 -19.33 13.61 -29.20
C TYR A 225 -20.38 12.71 -29.88
N PRO A 226 -20.73 12.88 -31.18
CA PRO A 226 -21.69 12.01 -31.89
C PRO A 226 -21.30 10.53 -31.85
N TRP A 227 -20.02 10.28 -31.60
CA TRP A 227 -19.39 8.98 -31.52
C TRP A 227 -19.60 8.27 -30.16
N ALA A 228 -19.76 9.01 -29.06
CA ALA A 228 -19.90 8.46 -27.71
C ALA A 228 -21.23 8.80 -27.02
N TYR A 229 -21.97 9.80 -27.52
CA TYR A 229 -23.14 10.39 -26.87
C TYR A 229 -24.16 9.34 -26.40
N ARG A 230 -24.56 8.42 -27.30
CA ARG A 230 -25.56 7.39 -27.01
C ARG A 230 -25.07 6.38 -25.96
N GLN A 231 -23.81 5.95 -26.09
CA GLN A 231 -23.19 4.97 -25.20
C GLN A 231 -23.01 5.55 -23.79
N ILE A 232 -22.64 6.84 -23.69
CA ILE A 232 -22.56 7.57 -22.42
C ILE A 232 -23.96 7.77 -21.83
N ALA A 233 -24.95 8.18 -22.63
CA ALA A 233 -26.33 8.35 -22.17
C ALA A 233 -26.91 7.03 -21.60
N GLN A 234 -26.78 5.93 -22.34
CA GLN A 234 -27.24 4.60 -21.90
C GLN A 234 -26.47 4.09 -20.68
N ALA A 235 -25.16 4.33 -20.58
CA ALA A 235 -24.38 3.97 -19.40
C ALA A 235 -24.75 4.81 -18.15
N ALA A 236 -25.28 6.02 -18.34
CA ALA A 236 -25.83 6.84 -17.25
C ALA A 236 -27.22 6.35 -16.82
N ASP A 237 -28.11 6.10 -17.79
CA ASP A 237 -29.46 5.56 -17.58
C ASP A 237 -29.43 4.19 -16.87
N LYS A 238 -28.51 3.31 -17.27
CA LYS A 238 -28.24 2.01 -16.62
C LYS A 238 -27.43 2.11 -15.33
N GLY A 239 -27.15 3.32 -14.83
CA GLY A 239 -26.47 3.56 -13.54
C GLY A 239 -24.98 3.24 -13.48
N TRP A 240 -24.36 2.80 -14.58
CA TRP A 240 -22.94 2.44 -14.63
C TRP A 240 -22.04 3.65 -14.33
N ILE A 241 -22.43 4.85 -14.77
CA ILE A 241 -21.72 6.12 -14.56
C ILE A 241 -22.62 7.21 -13.95
N GLU A 242 -22.11 7.88 -12.90
CA GLU A 242 -22.79 9.01 -12.23
C GLU A 242 -22.22 10.39 -12.62
N GLY A 243 -21.13 10.42 -13.40
CA GLY A 243 -20.36 11.64 -13.68
C GLY A 243 -19.63 12.19 -12.45
N PHE A 244 -19.48 13.50 -12.39
CA PHE A 244 -18.87 14.26 -11.30
C PHE A 244 -19.76 15.44 -10.86
N ALA A 245 -19.41 16.05 -9.72
CA ALA A 245 -20.02 17.29 -9.24
C ALA A 245 -20.03 18.37 -10.33
N GLY A 246 -21.16 19.06 -10.48
CA GLY A 246 -21.42 19.98 -11.58
C GLY A 246 -22.16 19.37 -12.77
N GLY A 247 -22.44 18.06 -12.78
CA GLY A 247 -23.19 17.40 -13.86
C GLY A 247 -22.33 17.15 -15.10
N VAL A 248 -21.05 16.81 -14.91
CA VAL A 248 -20.09 16.60 -16.00
C VAL A 248 -19.55 15.17 -16.02
N PHE A 249 -19.35 14.60 -17.20
CA PHE A 249 -18.79 13.26 -17.41
C PHE A 249 -17.27 13.27 -17.54
N LYS A 250 -16.71 14.34 -18.11
CA LYS A 250 -15.33 14.48 -18.59
C LYS A 250 -14.94 13.39 -19.59
N PRO A 251 -15.46 13.44 -20.83
CA PRO A 251 -15.26 12.40 -21.84
C PRO A 251 -13.79 12.14 -22.21
N ASP A 252 -12.98 13.20 -22.36
CA ASP A 252 -11.57 13.10 -22.75
C ASP A 252 -10.58 12.89 -21.59
N ASP A 253 -11.03 13.03 -20.34
CA ASP A 253 -10.17 12.76 -19.17
C ASP A 253 -9.77 11.26 -19.17
N PRO A 254 -8.49 10.93 -18.93
CA PRO A 254 -8.06 9.54 -18.73
C PRO A 254 -8.79 8.87 -17.57
N VAL A 255 -9.36 7.69 -17.80
CA VAL A 255 -10.03 6.92 -16.73
C VAL A 255 -8.99 6.36 -15.76
N THR A 256 -9.23 6.49 -14.44
CA THR A 256 -8.40 5.80 -13.45
C THR A 256 -8.82 4.35 -13.30
N ARG A 257 -7.90 3.49 -12.89
CA ARG A 257 -8.13 2.05 -12.70
C ARG A 257 -9.27 1.76 -11.73
N ALA A 258 -9.36 2.53 -10.64
CA ALA A 258 -10.48 2.46 -9.69
C ALA A 258 -11.82 2.88 -10.31
N GLN A 259 -11.85 3.92 -11.16
CA GLN A 259 -13.07 4.33 -11.89
C GLN A 259 -13.52 3.23 -12.87
N ALA A 260 -12.59 2.70 -13.66
CA ALA A 260 -12.86 1.65 -14.64
C ALA A 260 -13.41 0.36 -13.98
N ILE A 261 -12.86 -0.02 -12.83
CA ILE A 261 -13.34 -1.15 -12.02
C ILE A 261 -14.78 -0.93 -11.54
N LYS A 262 -15.09 0.23 -10.93
CA LYS A 262 -16.46 0.56 -10.49
C LYS A 262 -17.47 0.55 -11.67
N ILE A 263 -17.05 1.02 -12.85
CA ILE A 263 -17.89 1.01 -14.05
C ILE A 263 -18.13 -0.42 -14.56
N ILE A 264 -17.10 -1.28 -14.59
CA ILE A 264 -17.23 -2.70 -14.97
C ILE A 264 -18.13 -3.44 -13.98
N ASN A 265 -17.91 -3.29 -12.67
CA ASN A 265 -18.71 -3.95 -11.63
C ASN A 265 -20.21 -3.69 -11.87
N ARG A 266 -20.58 -2.41 -12.01
CA ARG A 266 -21.96 -2.00 -12.29
C ARG A 266 -22.51 -2.48 -13.64
N ALA A 267 -21.69 -2.52 -14.68
CA ALA A 267 -22.11 -3.05 -15.98
C ALA A 267 -22.44 -4.55 -15.92
N LEU A 268 -21.76 -5.29 -15.05
CA LEU A 268 -21.99 -6.71 -14.80
C LEU A 268 -23.01 -6.99 -13.66
N GLY A 269 -23.52 -5.97 -12.98
CA GLY A 269 -24.33 -6.10 -11.76
C GLY A 269 -23.54 -6.45 -10.49
N ARG A 270 -22.23 -6.65 -10.59
CA ARG A 270 -21.34 -7.12 -9.52
C ARG A 270 -21.23 -6.12 -8.37
N SER A 271 -21.36 -6.62 -7.14
CA SER A 271 -21.54 -5.82 -5.92
C SER A 271 -20.83 -6.45 -4.72
N PRO A 272 -19.79 -5.83 -4.14
CA PRO A 272 -18.99 -6.45 -3.08
C PRO A 272 -19.77 -6.74 -1.79
N ASP A 273 -19.63 -7.95 -1.26
CA ASP A 273 -20.04 -8.30 0.11
C ASP A 273 -19.12 -7.64 1.14
N LYS A 274 -19.43 -6.38 1.45
CA LYS A 274 -18.73 -5.54 2.44
C LYS A 274 -18.78 -6.16 3.83
N ALA A 275 -19.85 -6.87 4.18
CA ALA A 275 -20.02 -7.47 5.50
C ALA A 275 -19.09 -8.67 5.70
N LYS A 276 -18.95 -9.53 4.68
CA LYS A 276 -18.02 -10.66 4.69
C LYS A 276 -16.55 -10.20 4.67
N ILE A 277 -16.20 -9.24 3.79
CA ILE A 277 -14.86 -8.64 3.75
C ILE A 277 -14.50 -8.02 5.11
N ASP A 278 -15.46 -7.40 5.79
CA ASP A 278 -15.27 -6.78 7.11
C ASP A 278 -15.12 -7.80 8.23
N ALA A 279 -15.96 -8.85 8.26
CA ALA A 279 -15.90 -9.92 9.24
C ALA A 279 -14.57 -10.68 9.18
N ASP A 280 -14.01 -10.87 7.99
CA ASP A 280 -12.70 -11.49 7.77
C ASP A 280 -11.51 -10.53 8.02
N GLY A 281 -11.76 -9.33 8.57
CA GLY A 281 -10.71 -8.41 9.01
C GLY A 281 -10.16 -7.47 7.94
N LYS A 282 -10.88 -7.28 6.81
CA LYS A 282 -10.51 -6.45 5.66
C LYS A 282 -9.17 -6.86 5.04
N VAL A 283 -9.19 -7.95 4.29
CA VAL A 283 -8.05 -8.59 3.60
C VAL A 283 -7.11 -7.56 2.93
N LEU A 284 -5.81 -7.73 3.15
CA LEU A 284 -4.75 -6.97 2.49
C LEU A 284 -4.25 -7.75 1.27
N LEU A 285 -4.78 -7.42 0.08
CA LEU A 285 -4.31 -8.01 -1.18
C LEU A 285 -3.27 -7.12 -1.89
N PHE A 286 -3.40 -5.80 -1.77
CA PHE A 286 -2.55 -4.82 -2.45
C PHE A 286 -1.98 -3.78 -1.46
N LEU A 287 -0.67 -3.52 -1.52
CA LEU A 287 0.04 -2.72 -0.50
C LEU A 287 -0.13 -1.19 -0.65
N ASP A 288 -0.65 -0.76 -1.80
CA ASP A 288 -1.01 0.62 -2.14
C ASP A 288 -2.51 0.91 -1.99
N LEU A 289 -3.32 -0.09 -1.61
CA LEU A 289 -4.76 0.02 -1.40
C LEU A 289 -5.10 0.00 0.11
N PRO A 290 -5.10 1.14 0.81
CA PRO A 290 -5.61 1.19 2.17
C PRO A 290 -7.12 0.92 2.17
N TYR A 291 -7.64 0.25 3.21
CA TYR A 291 -9.07 -0.06 3.33
C TYR A 291 -9.98 1.18 3.48
N THR A 292 -9.40 2.35 3.73
CA THR A 292 -10.08 3.66 3.72
C THR A 292 -10.16 4.29 2.33
N HIS A 293 -9.60 3.64 1.30
CA HIS A 293 -9.73 4.08 -0.09
C HIS A 293 -11.19 3.95 -0.55
N TRP A 294 -11.71 4.97 -1.25
CA TRP A 294 -13.10 5.00 -1.71
C TRP A 294 -13.48 3.78 -2.54
N ALA A 295 -12.54 3.29 -3.36
CA ALA A 295 -12.69 2.10 -4.20
C ALA A 295 -12.20 0.79 -3.55
N TYR A 296 -11.97 0.72 -2.23
CA TYR A 296 -11.44 -0.52 -1.60
C TYR A 296 -12.30 -1.73 -1.95
N TYR A 297 -13.59 -1.71 -1.62
CA TYR A 297 -14.50 -2.82 -1.87
C TYR A 297 -14.68 -3.11 -3.38
N GLU A 298 -14.76 -2.08 -4.22
CA GLU A 298 -14.83 -2.21 -5.69
C GLU A 298 -13.62 -2.97 -6.27
N ILE A 299 -12.43 -2.77 -5.68
CA ILE A 299 -11.19 -3.41 -6.10
C ILE A 299 -11.04 -4.80 -5.48
N MET A 300 -11.60 -5.05 -4.29
CA MET A 300 -11.66 -6.40 -3.71
C MET A 300 -12.64 -7.29 -4.49
N GLU A 301 -13.82 -6.78 -4.86
CA GLU A 301 -14.78 -7.39 -5.80
C GLU A 301 -14.08 -7.92 -7.05
N ALA A 302 -13.34 -7.04 -7.72
CA ALA A 302 -12.66 -7.35 -8.98
C ALA A 302 -11.44 -8.28 -8.84
N ALA A 303 -10.95 -8.53 -7.62
CA ALA A 303 -9.67 -9.21 -7.34
C ALA A 303 -9.78 -10.50 -6.52
N LEU A 304 -10.91 -10.76 -5.88
CA LEU A 304 -11.17 -11.97 -5.08
C LEU A 304 -12.10 -12.91 -5.86
N PRO A 305 -11.62 -14.06 -6.37
CA PRO A 305 -12.50 -15.04 -7.00
C PRO A 305 -13.50 -15.59 -5.97
N HIS A 306 -14.79 -15.51 -6.29
CA HIS A 306 -15.89 -15.96 -5.45
C HIS A 306 -17.06 -16.49 -6.30
N SER A 307 -18.02 -17.14 -5.64
CA SER A 307 -19.30 -17.50 -6.26
C SER A 307 -20.40 -16.74 -5.50
N PRO A 308 -21.20 -15.90 -6.18
CA PRO A 308 -22.21 -15.05 -5.54
C PRO A 308 -23.41 -15.86 -5.04
N MET A 309 -24.05 -15.38 -3.97
CA MET A 309 -25.41 -15.75 -3.58
C MET A 309 -26.29 -14.50 -3.55
N THR A 310 -27.20 -14.42 -4.51
CA THR A 310 -28.21 -13.39 -4.67
C THR A 310 -29.55 -13.86 -4.11
N GLU A 311 -29.79 -13.59 -2.82
CA GLU A 311 -31.13 -13.73 -2.21
C GLU A 311 -31.96 -12.44 -2.40
N ASP A 312 -31.31 -11.27 -2.40
CA ASP A 312 -31.88 -9.95 -2.71
C ASP A 312 -31.27 -9.37 -4.00
N ALA A 313 -31.99 -8.45 -4.66
CA ALA A 313 -31.60 -7.92 -5.97
C ALA A 313 -30.52 -6.82 -5.94
N ASP A 314 -30.33 -6.17 -4.79
CA ASP A 314 -29.49 -4.95 -4.65
C ASP A 314 -28.16 -5.20 -3.92
N ALA A 315 -27.87 -6.43 -3.48
CA ALA A 315 -26.64 -6.79 -2.78
C ALA A 315 -26.33 -8.29 -2.90
N GLU A 316 -25.07 -8.63 -3.20
CA GLU A 316 -24.59 -10.00 -3.10
C GLU A 316 -24.24 -10.38 -1.67
N SER A 317 -24.43 -11.66 -1.35
CA SER A 317 -23.76 -12.33 -0.23
C SER A 317 -22.73 -13.32 -0.77
N TRP A 318 -21.59 -13.46 -0.09
CA TRP A 318 -20.51 -14.37 -0.52
C TRP A 318 -20.39 -15.56 0.44
N LEU A 319 -20.69 -16.78 -0.04
CA LEU A 319 -20.45 -18.03 0.71
C LEU A 319 -18.99 -18.13 1.18
N SER A 320 -18.08 -17.92 0.23
CA SER A 320 -16.65 -17.84 0.43
C SER A 320 -16.00 -17.16 -0.78
N TYR A 321 -14.76 -16.73 -0.60
CA TYR A 321 -13.92 -16.21 -1.66
C TYR A 321 -12.49 -16.71 -1.45
N THR A 322 -11.70 -16.76 -2.52
CA THR A 322 -10.28 -17.12 -2.45
C THR A 322 -9.44 -15.85 -2.36
N VAL A 323 -8.52 -15.78 -1.39
CA VAL A 323 -7.47 -14.73 -1.38
C VAL A 323 -6.30 -15.21 -2.25
N PRO A 324 -5.96 -14.52 -3.35
CA PRO A 324 -4.77 -14.85 -4.14
C PRO A 324 -3.50 -14.75 -3.29
N ALA A 325 -2.54 -15.66 -3.52
CA ALA A 325 -1.24 -15.58 -2.88
C ALA A 325 -0.45 -14.35 -3.38
N ALA A 326 0.32 -13.73 -2.48
CA ALA A 326 1.20 -12.62 -2.81
C ALA A 326 2.26 -13.04 -3.84
N SER A 327 2.73 -12.09 -4.66
CA SER A 327 3.79 -12.30 -5.65
C SER A 327 5.19 -12.49 -5.02
N ARG A 328 5.26 -12.74 -3.71
CA ARG A 328 6.47 -12.82 -2.89
C ARG A 328 6.35 -13.98 -1.91
N ALA A 329 7.45 -14.71 -1.71
CA ALA A 329 7.49 -15.86 -0.82
C ALA A 329 7.23 -15.48 0.66
N PRO A 330 6.78 -16.43 1.51
CA PRO A 330 6.69 -16.27 2.97
C PRO A 330 7.94 -15.61 3.59
N GLY A 331 7.73 -14.66 4.50
CA GLY A 331 8.81 -13.94 5.19
C GLY A 331 8.63 -12.41 5.21
N TYR A 332 9.67 -11.69 5.65
CA TYR A 332 9.66 -10.24 5.78
C TYR A 332 10.22 -9.53 4.55
N HIS A 333 9.52 -8.50 4.05
CA HIS A 333 9.85 -7.80 2.81
C HIS A 333 9.99 -6.29 3.03
N SER A 334 11.17 -5.74 2.72
CA SER A 334 11.41 -4.29 2.71
C SER A 334 11.00 -3.70 1.36
N ILE A 335 9.94 -2.88 1.34
CA ILE A 335 9.35 -2.30 0.13
C ILE A 335 9.20 -0.79 0.32
N GLY A 336 9.92 0.01 -0.48
CA GLY A 336 9.86 1.48 -0.44
C GLY A 336 10.46 2.13 0.83
N GLY A 337 11.01 1.34 1.76
CA GLY A 337 11.44 1.77 3.09
C GLY A 337 10.51 1.31 4.22
N GLU A 338 9.33 0.78 3.87
CA GLU A 338 8.43 0.08 4.80
C GLU A 338 8.77 -1.41 4.88
N LEU A 339 8.40 -2.03 5.99
CA LEU A 339 8.49 -3.48 6.18
C LEU A 339 7.10 -4.09 6.20
N TYR A 340 6.91 -5.13 5.40
CA TYR A 340 5.71 -5.95 5.35
C TYR A 340 6.08 -7.41 5.66
N LYS A 341 5.09 -8.27 5.93
CA LYS A 341 5.28 -9.73 6.08
C LYS A 341 4.28 -10.48 5.20
N VAL A 342 4.78 -11.49 4.48
CA VAL A 342 3.97 -12.58 3.93
C VAL A 342 4.00 -13.74 4.94
N ASP A 343 2.86 -14.33 5.26
CA ASP A 343 2.77 -15.49 6.17
C ASP A 343 3.12 -16.83 5.48
N SER A 344 2.94 -17.94 6.19
CA SER A 344 3.20 -19.29 5.67
C SER A 344 2.14 -19.83 4.71
N ALA A 345 0.97 -19.20 4.60
CA ALA A 345 -0.04 -19.52 3.60
C ALA A 345 0.21 -18.77 2.27
N GLY A 346 1.01 -17.70 2.31
CA GLY A 346 1.34 -16.86 1.16
C GLY A 346 0.57 -15.54 1.14
N HIS A 347 -0.06 -15.12 2.24
CA HIS A 347 -0.88 -13.92 2.32
C HIS A 347 -0.19 -12.77 3.07
N TRP A 348 -0.55 -11.53 2.76
CA TRP A 348 0.01 -10.36 3.43
C TRP A 348 -0.58 -10.16 4.83
N VAL A 349 0.31 -10.05 5.81
CA VAL A 349 -0.04 -9.87 7.22
C VAL A 349 -0.45 -8.43 7.50
N ARG A 350 -1.60 -8.27 8.17
CA ARG A 350 -2.21 -7.00 8.57
C ARG A 350 -2.64 -7.07 10.04
N ASN A 351 -2.60 -5.93 10.76
CA ASN A 351 -3.15 -5.77 12.12
C ASN A 351 -2.73 -6.88 13.11
N ALA A 352 -1.46 -7.27 13.07
CA ALA A 352 -0.96 -8.46 13.76
C ALA A 352 0.39 -8.18 14.45
N THR A 353 0.76 -9.05 15.39
CA THR A 353 2.04 -9.02 16.09
C THR A 353 2.81 -10.33 15.84
N ASP A 354 4.10 -10.20 15.55
CA ASP A 354 5.03 -11.30 15.31
C ASP A 354 6.28 -11.07 16.16
N GLY A 355 6.30 -11.67 17.35
CA GLY A 355 7.31 -11.40 18.37
C GLY A 355 7.34 -9.92 18.78
N VAL A 356 8.43 -9.21 18.49
CA VAL A 356 8.57 -7.76 18.76
C VAL A 356 8.15 -6.86 17.58
N LEU A 357 7.73 -7.45 16.45
CA LEU A 357 7.29 -6.73 15.26
C LEU A 357 5.76 -6.60 15.27
N LYS A 358 5.24 -5.39 15.03
CA LYS A 358 3.80 -5.11 14.95
C LYS A 358 3.48 -4.52 13.59
N PHE A 359 2.41 -4.98 12.97
CA PHE A 359 1.96 -4.55 11.65
C PHE A 359 0.62 -3.83 11.75
N ASP A 360 0.50 -2.67 11.10
CA ASP A 360 -0.69 -1.81 11.15
C ASP A 360 -1.83 -2.33 10.25
N ASN A 361 -2.90 -1.54 10.12
CA ASN A 361 -4.04 -1.83 9.25
C ASN A 361 -3.72 -1.77 7.74
N ASN A 362 -2.50 -1.38 7.36
CA ASN A 362 -1.97 -1.40 5.99
C ASN A 362 -0.86 -2.47 5.82
N GLY A 363 -0.65 -3.33 6.83
CA GLY A 363 0.39 -4.36 6.86
C GLY A 363 1.82 -3.84 7.03
N ARG A 364 2.00 -2.56 7.41
CA ARG A 364 3.29 -1.90 7.58
C ARG A 364 3.78 -2.07 9.01
N TYR A 365 5.06 -2.34 9.20
CA TYR A 365 5.67 -2.31 10.53
C TYR A 365 5.47 -0.95 11.19
N THR A 366 4.92 -0.96 12.40
CA THR A 366 4.69 0.23 13.23
C THR A 366 5.29 0.09 14.62
N THR A 367 5.81 1.20 15.13
CA THR A 367 6.21 1.37 16.53
C THR A 367 5.04 1.79 17.44
N GLY A 368 3.84 2.00 16.88
CA GLY A 368 2.73 2.68 17.53
C GLY A 368 2.85 4.21 17.52
N ASN A 369 3.82 4.77 16.80
CA ASN A 369 4.04 6.22 16.69
C ASN A 369 4.33 6.62 15.24
N ALA A 370 3.32 7.18 14.57
CA ALA A 370 3.40 7.54 13.15
C ALA A 370 4.54 8.54 12.80
N SER A 371 4.91 9.42 13.75
CA SER A 371 6.03 10.36 13.54
C SER A 371 7.38 9.63 13.54
N LEU A 372 7.57 8.66 14.44
CA LEU A 372 8.74 7.80 14.45
C LEU A 372 8.75 6.86 13.23
N ASP A 373 7.62 6.25 12.89
CA ASP A 373 7.51 5.30 11.77
C ASP A 373 7.86 5.96 10.43
N SER A 374 7.35 7.17 10.18
CA SER A 374 7.67 7.97 9.00
C SER A 374 9.17 8.35 8.92
N GLN A 375 9.76 8.80 10.04
CA GLN A 375 11.19 9.12 10.09
C GLN A 375 12.08 7.87 9.90
N LEU A 376 11.68 6.72 10.44
CA LEU A 376 12.35 5.45 10.21
C LEU A 376 12.27 5.04 8.74
N THR A 377 11.11 5.14 8.09
CA THR A 377 10.94 4.85 6.65
C THR A 377 11.81 5.75 5.79
N ALA A 378 11.85 7.06 6.07
CA ALA A 378 12.73 7.99 5.38
C ALA A 378 14.22 7.64 5.58
N PHE A 379 14.63 7.30 6.81
CA PHE A 379 16.00 6.90 7.12
C PHE A 379 16.39 5.58 6.44
N VAL A 380 15.50 4.58 6.43
CA VAL A 380 15.70 3.31 5.70
C VAL A 380 15.84 3.60 4.21
N LYS A 381 14.87 4.28 3.59
CA LYS A 381 14.85 4.58 2.15
C LYS A 381 16.10 5.35 1.68
N ALA A 382 16.65 6.23 2.52
CA ALA A 382 17.84 7.02 2.21
C ALA A 382 19.19 6.30 2.43
N ASN A 383 19.22 5.15 3.12
CA ASN A 383 20.46 4.47 3.53
C ASN A 383 20.46 2.95 3.22
N THR A 384 19.52 2.46 2.40
CA THR A 384 19.43 1.06 1.95
C THR A 384 19.52 0.94 0.43
N VAL A 385 19.75 -0.29 -0.06
CA VAL A 385 19.78 -0.65 -1.47
C VAL A 385 18.70 -1.70 -1.71
N SER A 386 17.79 -1.41 -2.64
CA SER A 386 16.71 -2.32 -3.03
C SER A 386 17.28 -3.61 -3.64
N GLY A 387 16.73 -4.76 -3.25
CA GLY A 387 17.18 -6.08 -3.73
C GLY A 387 18.43 -6.65 -3.06
N ASP A 388 19.14 -5.88 -2.22
CA ASP A 388 20.21 -6.43 -1.37
C ASP A 388 19.64 -6.95 -0.04
N SER A 389 20.35 -7.90 0.58
CA SER A 389 19.93 -8.61 1.79
C SER A 389 19.64 -7.69 2.97
N ASN A 390 18.72 -8.08 3.85
CA ASN A 390 18.44 -7.38 5.11
C ASN A 390 19.71 -7.30 6.00
N TYR A 391 20.65 -8.24 5.88
CA TYR A 391 21.94 -8.21 6.57
C TYR A 391 22.84 -7.07 6.07
N ASN A 392 22.97 -6.90 4.75
CA ASN A 392 23.77 -5.81 4.17
C ASN A 392 23.09 -4.45 4.35
N ASN A 393 21.75 -4.42 4.25
CA ASN A 393 20.96 -3.22 4.49
C ASN A 393 21.04 -2.77 5.96
N TYR A 394 20.87 -3.69 6.92
CA TYR A 394 21.06 -3.37 8.34
C TYR A 394 22.52 -2.98 8.64
N ARG A 395 23.53 -3.56 7.97
CA ARG A 395 24.94 -3.15 8.12
C ARG A 395 25.17 -1.71 7.68
N ARG A 396 24.56 -1.27 6.57
CA ARG A 396 24.58 0.14 6.13
C ARG A 396 23.89 1.06 7.14
N LEU A 397 22.71 0.67 7.62
CA LEU A 397 21.95 1.43 8.62
C LEU A 397 22.72 1.56 9.95
N HIS A 398 23.28 0.47 10.45
CA HIS A 398 24.11 0.41 11.65
C HIS A 398 25.33 1.33 11.52
N ASN A 399 26.06 1.26 10.41
CA ASN A 399 27.22 2.12 10.16
C ASN A 399 26.83 3.61 10.02
N LYS A 400 25.66 3.91 9.44
CA LYS A 400 25.11 5.27 9.40
C LYS A 400 24.82 5.78 10.81
N VAL A 401 24.13 5.00 11.65
CA VAL A 401 23.86 5.34 13.05
C VAL A 401 25.16 5.52 13.85
N ALA A 402 26.14 4.63 13.65
CA ALA A 402 27.45 4.70 14.27
C ALA A 402 28.21 6.00 13.95
N SER A 403 28.04 6.54 12.74
CA SER A 403 28.66 7.79 12.27
C SER A 403 28.03 9.08 12.83
N LEU A 404 26.85 9.01 13.47
CA LEU A 404 26.19 10.19 14.02
C LEU A 404 26.96 10.76 15.23
N PRO A 405 27.05 12.10 15.39
CA PRO A 405 27.77 12.73 16.51
C PRO A 405 27.31 12.26 17.90
N TYR A 406 28.27 12.17 18.82
CA TYR A 406 27.99 11.90 20.22
C TYR A 406 27.42 13.13 20.94
N ARG A 407 26.45 12.92 21.83
CA ARG A 407 25.86 13.93 22.71
C ARG A 407 26.00 13.45 24.16
N ALA A 408 26.85 14.13 24.93
CA ALA A 408 26.82 14.02 26.39
C ALA A 408 25.48 14.58 26.92
N GLY A 409 24.92 13.93 27.95
CA GLY A 409 23.62 14.26 28.51
C GLY A 409 22.99 13.05 29.19
N SER A 410 21.80 13.23 29.76
CA SER A 410 21.11 12.21 30.55
C SER A 410 21.07 10.85 29.86
N TYR A 411 21.44 9.82 30.63
CA TYR A 411 21.03 8.43 30.44
C TYR A 411 19.48 8.33 30.47
N LEU A 412 18.89 7.13 30.31
CA LEU A 412 17.43 6.94 30.09
C LEU A 412 16.52 7.83 30.96
N GLY A 413 16.89 7.99 32.24
CA GLY A 413 16.39 9.06 33.10
C GLY A 413 17.04 8.98 34.48
N LYS A 414 16.49 9.71 35.45
CA LYS A 414 16.57 9.31 36.85
C LYS A 414 15.71 8.05 37.00
N GLY A 415 16.32 6.91 37.33
CA GLY A 415 15.65 5.60 37.30
C GLY A 415 15.97 4.74 36.07
N SER A 416 17.13 4.94 35.41
CA SER A 416 17.65 4.00 34.41
C SER A 416 18.20 2.73 35.07
N GLU A 417 17.72 1.55 34.69
CA GLU A 417 18.07 0.29 35.35
C GLU A 417 18.88 -0.69 34.49
N ASP A 418 19.58 -1.59 35.18
CA ASP A 418 20.36 -2.70 34.61
C ASP A 418 19.40 -3.83 34.18
N GLY A 419 19.37 -4.16 32.89
CA GLY A 419 18.40 -5.06 32.27
C GLY A 419 17.05 -4.43 31.89
N GLN A 420 16.96 -3.09 31.82
CA GLN A 420 15.77 -2.38 31.36
C GLN A 420 15.61 -2.41 29.83
N THR A 421 14.37 -2.55 29.35
CA THR A 421 13.95 -2.52 27.94
C THR A 421 12.74 -1.58 27.76
N GLY A 422 12.16 -1.47 26.56
CA GLY A 422 10.94 -0.70 26.28
C GLY A 422 11.17 0.79 25.97
N TRP A 423 12.40 1.27 26.16
CA TRP A 423 12.80 2.66 25.93
C TRP A 423 13.21 2.96 24.47
N GLU A 424 13.33 1.94 23.62
CA GLU A 424 13.99 2.07 22.31
C GLU A 424 13.33 3.08 21.38
N ALA A 425 11.99 3.10 21.32
CA ALA A 425 11.24 4.00 20.45
C ALA A 425 11.44 5.48 20.83
N ALA A 426 11.35 5.81 22.12
CA ALA A 426 11.57 7.16 22.61
C ALA A 426 13.02 7.63 22.37
N MET A 427 14.00 6.74 22.58
CA MET A 427 15.42 7.04 22.33
C MET A 427 15.74 7.14 20.83
N ALA A 428 15.09 6.36 19.96
CA ALA A 428 15.21 6.47 18.51
C ALA A 428 14.64 7.81 18.00
N LEU A 429 13.46 8.20 18.47
CA LEU A 429 12.79 9.46 18.10
C LEU A 429 13.63 10.69 18.48
N ASP A 430 14.18 10.73 19.70
CA ASP A 430 15.08 11.82 20.10
C ASP A 430 16.41 11.78 19.31
N MET A 431 16.95 10.60 18.98
CA MET A 431 18.16 10.53 18.15
C MET A 431 17.94 11.06 16.73
N LEU A 432 16.82 10.69 16.09
CA LEU A 432 16.44 11.17 14.76
C LEU A 432 16.23 12.70 14.78
N LYS A 433 15.42 13.20 15.72
CA LYS A 433 15.15 14.64 15.88
C LYS A 433 16.40 15.49 16.09
N ASN A 434 17.40 14.99 16.83
CA ASN A 434 18.62 15.76 17.15
C ASN A 434 19.81 15.45 16.23
N SER A 435 19.75 14.36 15.45
CA SER A 435 20.87 13.77 14.68
C SER A 435 22.14 13.48 15.50
N LYS A 436 22.01 13.24 16.82
CA LYS A 436 23.11 12.96 17.76
C LYS A 436 22.62 12.26 19.02
N GLY A 437 23.47 11.49 19.71
CA GLY A 437 23.01 10.70 20.86
C GLY A 437 24.08 10.21 21.84
N ASN A 438 23.63 9.57 22.92
CA ASN A 438 24.42 8.73 23.83
C ASN A 438 24.08 7.24 23.61
N CYS A 439 24.72 6.31 24.32
CA CYS A 439 24.58 4.85 24.17
C CYS A 439 23.15 4.37 23.90
N TYR A 440 22.20 4.74 24.76
CA TYR A 440 20.79 4.41 24.63
C TYR A 440 20.12 4.94 23.36
N ARG A 441 20.57 6.07 22.82
CA ARG A 441 20.06 6.64 21.56
C ARG A 441 20.57 5.85 20.35
N TYR A 442 21.89 5.55 20.30
CA TYR A 442 22.46 4.67 19.27
C TYR A 442 21.80 3.28 19.28
N ALA A 443 21.62 2.68 20.46
CA ALA A 443 20.98 1.39 20.62
C ALA A 443 19.47 1.43 20.31
N GLY A 444 18.76 2.49 20.69
CA GLY A 444 17.33 2.66 20.41
C GLY A 444 17.06 2.75 18.91
N LEU A 445 17.76 3.66 18.23
CA LEU A 445 17.66 3.80 16.77
C LEU A 445 18.17 2.53 16.05
N GLY A 446 19.28 1.94 16.53
CA GLY A 446 19.79 0.66 16.04
C GLY A 446 18.79 -0.50 16.17
N THR A 447 17.99 -0.53 17.24
CA THR A 447 16.93 -1.53 17.45
C THR A 447 15.74 -1.27 16.52
N MET A 448 15.28 -0.02 16.39
CA MET A 448 14.15 0.30 15.50
C MET A 448 14.48 0.03 14.03
N LEU A 449 15.72 0.30 13.61
CA LEU A 449 16.19 -0.01 12.26
C LEU A 449 16.42 -1.52 12.05
N ALA A 450 16.82 -2.27 13.08
CA ALA A 450 16.83 -3.73 13.02
C ALA A 450 15.42 -4.29 12.83
N ARG A 451 14.43 -3.77 13.59
CA ARG A 451 13.02 -4.16 13.47
C ARG A 451 12.46 -3.83 12.09
N LYS A 452 12.71 -2.64 11.52
CA LYS A 452 12.38 -2.29 10.12
C LYS A 452 13.08 -3.16 9.06
N MET A 453 14.09 -3.96 9.43
CA MET A 453 14.75 -4.96 8.55
C MET A 453 14.29 -6.40 8.85
N GLY A 454 13.21 -6.59 9.60
CA GLY A 454 12.63 -7.91 9.92
C GLY A 454 13.30 -8.66 11.08
N TYR A 455 14.24 -8.03 11.79
CA TYR A 455 14.92 -8.68 12.91
C TYR A 455 14.13 -8.60 14.21
N GLN A 456 14.09 -9.71 14.95
CA GLN A 456 13.50 -9.82 16.29
C GLN A 456 14.45 -9.19 17.33
N ALA A 457 14.57 -7.86 17.25
CA ALA A 457 15.57 -7.05 17.96
C ALA A 457 15.03 -6.38 19.23
N THR A 458 15.84 -6.31 20.29
CA THR A 458 15.52 -5.66 21.56
C THR A 458 16.67 -4.76 22.00
N GLY A 459 16.36 -3.54 22.46
CA GLY A 459 17.35 -2.66 23.06
C GLY A 459 17.55 -3.02 24.53
N ILE A 460 18.77 -3.39 24.89
CA ILE A 460 19.14 -3.85 26.24
C ILE A 460 19.89 -2.73 26.96
N SER A 461 19.37 -2.30 28.10
CA SER A 461 20.16 -1.57 29.10
C SER A 461 20.93 -2.59 29.94
N GLY A 462 22.18 -2.29 30.25
CA GLY A 462 23.00 -3.09 31.14
C GLY A 462 24.28 -2.36 31.48
N LYS A 463 25.36 -3.09 31.73
CA LYS A 463 26.68 -2.52 32.02
C LYS A 463 27.75 -3.08 31.10
N VAL A 464 28.73 -2.26 30.74
CA VAL A 464 29.91 -2.69 29.99
C VAL A 464 31.20 -2.25 30.67
N ASP A 465 32.21 -3.11 30.66
CA ASP A 465 33.55 -2.77 31.12
C ASP A 465 34.25 -1.82 30.13
N ILE A 466 34.76 -0.71 30.63
CA ILE A 466 35.55 0.28 29.87
C ILE A 466 37.05 0.26 30.21
N GLY A 467 37.52 -0.80 30.88
CA GLY A 467 38.93 -0.99 31.30
C GLY A 467 39.27 -0.34 32.64
N TYR A 468 38.34 0.44 33.20
CA TYR A 468 38.42 1.08 34.52
C TYR A 468 37.19 0.72 35.38
N GLY A 469 36.44 -0.30 35.00
CA GLY A 469 35.20 -0.72 35.66
C GLY A 469 33.97 -0.66 34.75
N TYR A 470 32.84 -1.07 35.31
CA TYR A 470 31.56 -1.22 34.61
C TYR A 470 30.73 0.06 34.65
N VAL A 471 30.35 0.57 33.47
CA VAL A 471 29.44 1.73 33.32
C VAL A 471 28.12 1.32 32.69
N LEU A 472 27.02 2.00 33.04
CA LEU A 472 25.71 1.80 32.41
C LEU A 472 25.80 2.12 30.90
N HIS A 473 25.25 1.23 30.09
CA HIS A 473 25.39 1.24 28.64
C HIS A 473 24.17 0.60 27.98
N GLY A 474 23.96 0.89 26.69
CA GLY A 474 22.85 0.37 25.90
C GLY A 474 23.34 -0.20 24.58
N TRP A 475 22.79 -1.35 24.18
CA TRP A 475 23.12 -2.05 22.93
C TRP A 475 21.89 -2.79 22.37
N VAL A 476 22.03 -3.50 21.25
CA VAL A 476 20.96 -4.26 20.60
C VAL A 476 21.24 -5.77 20.72
N GLU A 477 20.24 -6.54 21.14
CA GLU A 477 20.21 -8.00 20.99
C GLU A 477 19.19 -8.39 19.92
N ILE A 478 19.61 -9.20 18.95
CA ILE A 478 18.80 -9.73 17.85
C ILE A 478 18.67 -11.23 18.04
N LYS A 479 17.44 -11.74 18.10
CA LYS A 479 17.19 -13.19 18.01
C LYS A 479 17.12 -13.61 16.54
N LEU A 480 17.93 -14.58 16.17
CA LEU A 480 17.99 -15.15 14.82
C LEU A 480 18.41 -16.61 14.91
N ASP A 481 17.67 -17.52 14.27
CA ASP A 481 17.98 -18.96 14.15
C ASP A 481 18.29 -19.68 15.49
N GLY A 482 17.67 -19.21 16.58
CA GLY A 482 17.87 -19.71 17.95
C GLY A 482 19.01 -19.02 18.72
N GLU A 483 19.90 -18.30 18.03
CA GLU A 483 20.98 -17.54 18.64
C GLU A 483 20.55 -16.13 19.09
N THR A 484 21.38 -15.51 19.95
CA THR A 484 21.29 -14.08 20.29
C THR A 484 22.52 -13.36 19.77
N LEU A 485 22.35 -12.64 18.66
CA LEU A 485 23.37 -11.82 18.04
C LEU A 485 23.36 -10.41 18.63
N PHE A 486 24.53 -9.83 18.81
CA PHE A 486 24.75 -8.52 19.42
C PHE A 486 25.10 -7.48 18.36
N CYS A 487 24.60 -6.25 18.53
CA CYS A 487 25.06 -5.07 17.79
C CYS A 487 25.23 -3.86 18.71
N ASP A 488 26.32 -3.11 18.53
CA ASP A 488 26.57 -1.87 19.26
C ASP A 488 27.12 -0.77 18.33
N PRO A 489 26.24 0.04 17.73
CA PRO A 489 26.68 1.06 16.78
C PRO A 489 27.54 2.17 17.42
N GLN A 490 27.40 2.44 18.73
CA GLN A 490 28.27 3.43 19.36
C GLN A 490 29.69 2.87 19.54
N GLN A 491 29.81 1.68 20.13
CA GLN A 491 31.11 1.10 20.45
C GLN A 491 31.81 0.59 19.19
N GLN A 492 31.08 0.22 18.13
CA GLN A 492 31.69 -0.14 16.84
C GLN A 492 32.51 1.00 16.23
N ASN A 493 32.05 2.25 16.34
CA ASN A 493 32.81 3.43 15.89
C ASN A 493 34.03 3.71 16.80
N ARG A 494 33.88 3.53 18.11
CA ARG A 494 34.99 3.68 19.07
C ARG A 494 36.06 2.58 18.94
N PHE A 495 35.66 1.38 18.58
CA PHE A 495 36.50 0.18 18.51
C PHE A 495 36.35 -0.52 17.14
N PRO A 496 36.79 0.09 16.03
CA PRO A 496 36.58 -0.42 14.66
C PRO A 496 37.35 -1.72 14.34
N LYS A 497 38.12 -2.27 15.29
CA LYS A 497 38.80 -3.57 15.20
C LYS A 497 38.07 -4.70 15.93
N GLU A 498 37.08 -4.39 16.77
CA GLU A 498 36.22 -5.39 17.39
C GLU A 498 34.98 -5.58 16.49
N ASN A 499 34.55 -6.83 16.25
CA ASN A 499 33.37 -7.11 15.43
C ASN A 499 32.10 -6.98 16.29
N LEU A 500 31.50 -5.79 16.33
CA LEU A 500 30.35 -5.45 17.17
C LEU A 500 29.07 -5.27 16.33
N TYR A 501 28.97 -6.00 15.22
CA TYR A 501 27.81 -6.04 14.34
C TYR A 501 27.39 -7.49 14.05
N MET A 502 26.17 -7.85 14.48
CA MET A 502 25.55 -9.18 14.32
C MET A 502 26.51 -10.33 14.65
N SER A 503 27.10 -10.25 15.85
CA SER A 503 28.13 -11.17 16.36
C SER A 503 27.68 -11.84 17.67
N GLN A 504 28.23 -13.02 17.98
CA GLN A 504 27.98 -13.68 19.27
C GLN A 504 28.86 -13.06 20.37
N TYR A 505 28.37 -13.02 21.60
CA TYR A 505 29.16 -12.57 22.76
C TYR A 505 30.49 -13.34 22.95
N SER A 506 30.49 -14.63 22.60
CA SER A 506 31.64 -15.54 22.63
C SER A 506 32.82 -15.05 21.78
N GLN A 507 32.57 -14.15 20.81
CA GLN A 507 33.56 -13.61 19.89
C GLN A 507 34.27 -12.35 20.46
N PHE A 508 33.86 -11.86 21.64
CA PHE A 508 34.39 -10.61 22.22
C PHE A 508 35.65 -10.84 23.03
N THR A 509 36.80 -10.58 22.40
CA THR A 509 38.12 -10.85 22.99
C THR A 509 38.55 -9.87 24.09
N LYS A 510 37.94 -8.68 24.18
CA LYS A 510 38.42 -7.58 25.06
C LYS A 510 37.33 -6.75 25.74
N ARG A 511 36.05 -7.09 25.57
CA ARG A 511 34.93 -6.32 26.17
C ARG A 511 33.93 -7.24 26.84
N HIS A 512 33.60 -6.91 28.08
CA HIS A 512 32.68 -7.68 28.90
C HIS A 512 31.39 -6.87 29.12
N TYR A 513 30.26 -7.46 28.75
CA TYR A 513 28.93 -6.90 28.92
C TYR A 513 28.20 -7.72 29.99
N SER A 514 27.46 -7.06 30.87
CA SER A 514 26.68 -7.71 31.91
C SER A 514 25.28 -7.12 32.02
N VAL A 515 24.34 -7.98 32.41
CA VAL A 515 22.94 -7.64 32.66
C VAL A 515 22.55 -8.19 34.02
N LYS A 516 22.07 -7.32 34.92
CA LYS A 516 21.72 -7.63 36.32
C LYS A 516 22.85 -8.39 37.06
N GLY A 517 24.09 -7.99 36.80
CA GLY A 517 25.31 -8.61 37.34
C GLY A 517 25.78 -9.89 36.65
N VAL A 518 24.97 -10.51 35.77
CA VAL A 518 25.34 -11.71 35.01
C VAL A 518 26.15 -11.29 33.78
N GLN A 519 27.36 -11.84 33.62
CA GLN A 519 28.20 -11.63 32.45
C GLN A 519 27.63 -12.36 31.23
N LYS A 520 27.46 -11.64 30.12
CA LYS A 520 27.14 -12.20 28.80
C LYS A 520 28.42 -12.82 28.21
N LYS A 521 28.27 -14.00 27.60
CA LYS A 521 29.31 -14.84 27.00
C LYS A 521 28.75 -15.59 25.80
#